data_AF-A0A842NXF6-F1
#
_entry.id   AF-A0A842NXF6-F1
#
_cell.length_a   1.000
_cell.length_b   1.000
_cell.length_c   1.000
_cell.angle_alpha   90.00
_cell.angle_beta   90.00
_cell.angle_gamma   90.00
#
_symmetry.space_group_name_H-M   'P 1'
#
loop_
_entity.id
_entity.type
_entity.pdbx_description
1 polymer ?
#
loop_
_entity_poly.entity_id
_entity_poly.type
_entity_poly.pdbx_seq_one_letter_code
_entity_poly.pdbx_strand_id
1 'polypeptide(L)'
;MVEICEYCKKEYSGNSCIGYFIIKGKKFERIKFGDESDDWGKDSGSCGDCGVKVGQIHHWECDVERCPKCDGQALGCECHDEFLFEY
;
A
#
# COMPACT_ATOMS: atom_id res chain seq x y z
N MET A 1 22.92 -3.03 -3.98
CA MET A 1 22.40 -1.81 -3.33
C MET A 1 20.93 -2.08 -3.11
N VAL A 2 20.44 -1.95 -1.89
CA VAL A 2 19.06 -2.30 -1.54
C VAL A 2 18.34 -1.01 -1.18
N GLU A 3 17.18 -0.80 -1.78
CA GLU A 3 16.32 0.33 -1.45
C GLU A 3 15.49 -0.02 -0.22
N ILE A 4 15.59 0.82 0.81
CA ILE A 4 14.90 0.64 2.09
C ILE A 4 13.75 1.64 2.15
N CYS A 5 12.56 1.15 2.46
CA CYS A 5 11.40 1.99 2.66
C CYS A 5 11.57 2.85 3.91
N GLU A 6 11.42 4.17 3.75
CA GLU A 6 11.57 5.11 4.85
C GLU A 6 10.51 4.95 5.94
N TYR A 7 9.35 4.38 5.61
CA TYR A 7 8.23 4.21 6.53
C TYR A 7 8.35 2.92 7.37
N CYS A 8 8.53 1.77 6.73
CA CYS A 8 8.58 0.48 7.43
C CYS A 8 9.99 0.00 7.78
N LYS A 9 11.04 0.69 7.30
CA LYS A 9 12.46 0.35 7.49
C LYS A 9 12.87 -1.04 6.98
N LYS A 10 12.08 -1.62 6.08
CA LYS A 10 12.36 -2.90 5.40
C LYS A 10 12.72 -2.65 3.94
N GLU A 11 13.33 -3.65 3.32
CA GLU A 11 13.61 -3.68 1.88
C GLU A 11 12.28 -3.69 1.11
N TYR A 12 12.18 -2.94 0.00
CA TYR A 12 10.96 -2.90 -0.81
C TYR A 12 10.57 -4.29 -1.36
N SER A 13 11.54 -4.99 -1.93
CA SER A 13 11.29 -6.26 -2.62
C SER A 13 10.91 -7.38 -1.66
N GLY A 14 9.67 -7.85 -1.75
CA GLY A 14 9.19 -9.05 -1.06
C GLY A 14 8.78 -8.89 0.40
N ASN A 15 8.80 -7.66 0.95
CA ASN A 15 8.32 -7.38 2.30
C ASN A 15 6.99 -6.61 2.27
N SER A 16 6.09 -6.94 3.19
CA SER A 16 4.89 -6.12 3.41
C SER A 16 5.25 -4.85 4.18
N CYS A 17 4.65 -3.73 3.80
CA CYS A 17 4.68 -2.51 4.59
C CYS A 17 3.71 -2.59 5.79
N ILE A 18 3.66 -1.51 6.57
CA ILE A 18 2.91 -1.35 7.82
C ILE A 18 1.99 -0.12 7.75
N GLY A 19 1.08 -0.01 8.72
CA GLY A 19 0.26 1.17 8.95
C GLY A 19 -1.17 1.07 8.41
N TYR A 20 -1.91 2.16 8.54
CA TYR A 20 -3.33 2.27 8.19
C TYR A 20 -3.69 3.69 7.76
N PHE A 21 -4.82 3.82 7.05
CA PHE A 21 -5.35 5.14 6.68
C PHE A 21 -6.25 5.67 7.79
N ILE A 22 -6.07 6.94 8.16
CA ILE A 22 -7.09 7.68 8.91
C ILE A 22 -7.88 8.55 7.95
N ILE A 23 -9.18 8.28 7.90
CA ILE A 23 -10.10 9.01 7.04
C ILE A 23 -11.26 9.52 7.89
N LYS A 24 -11.38 10.85 8.01
CA LYS A 24 -12.41 11.51 8.84
C LYS A 24 -12.43 10.95 10.28
N GLY A 25 -11.26 10.71 10.85
CA GLY A 25 -11.08 10.17 12.21
C GLY A 25 -11.38 8.67 12.38
N LYS A 26 -11.58 7.92 11.29
CA LYS A 26 -11.77 6.45 11.32
C LYS A 26 -10.55 5.73 10.75
N LYS A 27 -10.14 4.64 11.41
CA LYS A 27 -9.09 3.73 10.95
C LYS A 27 -9.63 2.82 9.85
N PHE A 28 -8.94 2.81 8.71
CA PHE A 28 -9.19 1.90 7.60
C PHE A 28 -7.96 1.03 7.34
N GLU A 29 -8.18 -0.28 7.25
CA GLU A 29 -7.14 -1.22 6.85
C GLU A 29 -6.78 -1.00 5.38
N ARG A 30 -5.50 -1.19 5.06
CA ARG A 30 -4.98 -1.05 3.69
C ARG A 30 -5.40 -2.26 2.86
N ILE A 31 -5.68 -2.04 1.58
CA ILE A 31 -5.97 -3.12 0.64
C ILE A 31 -4.65 -3.79 0.28
N LYS A 32 -4.64 -5.13 0.27
CA LYS A 32 -3.45 -5.91 -0.07
C LYS A 32 -3.32 -6.04 -1.57
N PHE A 33 -2.08 -6.18 -2.05
CA PHE A 33 -1.82 -6.42 -3.46
C PHE A 33 -2.55 -7.68 -3.94
N GLY A 34 -3.42 -7.51 -4.94
CA GLY A 34 -4.24 -8.58 -5.52
C GLY A 34 -5.63 -8.78 -4.89
N ASP A 35 -5.95 -8.08 -3.79
CA ASP A 35 -7.31 -7.95 -3.24
C ASP A 35 -8.00 -6.65 -3.72
N GLU A 36 -7.32 -5.87 -4.57
CA GLU A 36 -7.82 -4.64 -5.17
C GLU A 36 -8.85 -4.94 -6.27
N SER A 37 -9.71 -3.97 -6.57
CA SER A 37 -10.73 -4.12 -7.63
C SER A 37 -10.12 -4.25 -9.02
N ASP A 38 -8.96 -3.67 -9.26
CA ASP A 38 -8.23 -3.74 -10.52
C ASP A 38 -7.26 -4.91 -10.54
N ASP A 39 -7.06 -5.47 -11.74
CA ASP A 39 -6.03 -6.47 -11.95
C ASP A 39 -4.69 -5.78 -12.25
N TRP A 40 -3.90 -5.51 -11.20
CA TRP A 40 -2.54 -4.98 -11.30
C TRP A 40 -1.49 -6.06 -11.60
N GLY A 41 -1.89 -7.12 -12.31
CA GLY A 41 -1.00 -8.23 -12.64
C GLY A 41 -0.61 -9.07 -11.44
N LYS A 42 -1.58 -9.42 -10.58
CA LYS A 42 -1.37 -10.36 -9.45
C LYS A 42 -0.74 -11.69 -9.91
N ASP A 43 -0.99 -12.10 -11.14
CA ASP A 43 -0.39 -13.30 -11.75
C ASP A 43 1.13 -13.19 -11.94
N SER A 44 1.69 -11.98 -11.98
CA SER A 44 3.15 -11.77 -11.97
C SER A 44 3.78 -12.07 -10.60
N GLY A 45 2.96 -12.23 -9.55
CA GLY A 45 3.40 -12.59 -8.20
C GLY A 45 3.92 -11.44 -7.33
N SER A 46 4.26 -10.30 -7.94
CA SER A 46 4.71 -9.09 -7.23
C SER A 46 4.21 -7.81 -7.90
N CYS A 47 3.98 -6.79 -7.09
CA CYS A 47 3.60 -5.45 -7.54
C CYS A 47 4.73 -4.85 -8.41
N GLY A 48 4.37 -4.31 -9.58
CA GLY A 48 5.34 -3.73 -10.52
C GLY A 48 6.00 -2.44 -10.02
N ASP A 49 5.33 -1.71 -9.14
CA ASP A 49 5.85 -0.45 -8.58
C ASP A 49 6.67 -0.68 -7.30
N CYS A 50 6.03 -1.16 -6.23
CA CYS A 50 6.72 -1.31 -4.93
C CYS A 50 7.31 -2.71 -4.63
N GLY A 51 7.14 -3.70 -5.50
CA GLY A 51 7.78 -5.02 -5.37
C GLY A 51 7.23 -5.95 -4.27
N VAL A 52 6.11 -5.61 -3.61
CA VAL A 52 5.47 -6.51 -2.62
C VAL A 52 4.80 -7.71 -3.29
N LYS A 53 4.69 -8.83 -2.58
CA LYS A 53 4.04 -10.05 -3.09
C LYS A 53 2.52 -9.99 -2.92
N VAL A 54 1.81 -10.82 -3.70
CA VAL A 54 0.35 -10.97 -3.57
C VAL A 54 -0.03 -11.28 -2.12
N GLY A 55 -1.06 -10.60 -1.61
CA GLY A 55 -1.54 -10.71 -0.23
C GLY A 55 -0.73 -9.91 0.80
N GLN A 56 0.28 -9.13 0.37
CA GLN A 56 1.00 -8.18 1.21
C GLN A 56 0.48 -6.76 1.02
N ILE A 57 0.73 -5.90 2.01
CA ILE A 57 0.39 -4.47 1.93
C ILE A 57 1.46 -3.74 1.14
N HIS A 58 1.04 -2.90 0.21
CA HIS A 58 1.91 -2.03 -0.59
C HIS A 58 2.81 -1.17 0.28
N HIS A 59 3.98 -0.79 -0.22
CA HIS A 59 4.71 0.31 0.40
C HIS A 59 3.94 1.62 0.22
N TRP A 60 4.15 2.56 1.14
CA TRP A 60 3.57 3.89 1.00
C TRP A 60 4.07 4.55 -0.28
N GLU A 61 3.22 5.42 -0.83
CA GLU A 61 3.44 6.10 -2.11
C GLU A 61 3.44 5.16 -3.34
N CYS A 62 2.94 3.93 -3.18
CA CYS A 62 2.82 3.02 -4.30
C CYS A 62 1.76 3.49 -5.31
N ASP A 63 2.13 3.51 -6.59
CA ASP A 63 1.29 4.03 -7.67
C ASP A 63 0.01 3.21 -7.88
N VAL A 64 0.02 1.93 -7.52
CA VAL A 64 -1.14 1.05 -7.74
C VAL A 64 -2.02 0.87 -6.51
N GLU A 65 -1.55 1.28 -5.32
CA GLU A 65 -2.29 1.07 -4.08
C GLU A 65 -3.65 1.78 -4.12
N ARG A 66 -4.72 1.03 -3.81
CA ARG A 66 -6.08 1.57 -3.72
C ARG A 66 -6.44 2.13 -2.35
N CYS A 67 -7.18 3.24 -2.35
CA CYS A 67 -7.74 3.85 -1.16
C CYS A 67 -8.88 2.96 -0.61
N PRO A 68 -8.84 2.50 0.66
CA PRO A 68 -9.84 1.58 1.20
C PRO A 68 -11.25 2.17 1.39
N LYS A 69 -11.46 3.45 1.09
CA LYS A 69 -12.75 4.12 1.20
C LYS A 69 -13.42 4.40 -0.14
N CYS A 70 -12.66 4.86 -1.13
CA CYS A 70 -13.21 5.25 -2.43
C CYS A 70 -12.70 4.40 -3.58
N ASP A 71 -11.77 3.47 -3.31
CA ASP A 71 -11.16 2.58 -4.28
C ASP A 71 -10.34 3.29 -5.40
N GLY A 72 -10.18 4.61 -5.31
CA GLY A 72 -9.29 5.38 -6.16
C GLY A 72 -7.81 5.14 -5.84
N GLN A 73 -6.90 5.70 -6.63
CA GLN A 73 -5.47 5.69 -6.34
C GLN A 73 -5.22 6.34 -4.97
N ALA A 74 -4.55 5.64 -4.05
CA ALA A 74 -4.23 6.16 -2.72
C ALA A 74 -3.25 7.32 -2.78
N LEU A 75 -2.27 7.23 -3.68
CA LEU A 75 -1.38 8.33 -4.05
C LEU A 75 -2.22 9.49 -4.59
N GLY A 76 -2.17 10.63 -3.90
CA GLY A 76 -2.97 11.81 -4.27
C GLY A 76 -4.46 11.75 -3.92
N CYS A 77 -4.94 10.73 -3.19
CA CYS A 77 -6.33 10.66 -2.77
C CYS A 77 -6.69 11.74 -1.75
N GLU A 78 -7.80 12.45 -1.95
CA GLU A 78 -8.31 13.45 -0.99
C GLU A 78 -9.17 12.83 0.13
N CYS A 79 -9.28 11.51 0.21
CA CYS A 79 -10.07 10.85 1.25
C CYS A 79 -9.38 10.78 2.59
N HIS A 80 -8.05 10.70 2.64
CA HIS A 80 -7.30 10.53 3.87
C HIS A 80 -6.84 11.88 4.40
N ASP A 81 -6.92 12.02 5.72
CA ASP A 81 -6.48 13.23 6.41
C ASP A 81 -5.01 13.05 6.85
N GLU A 82 -4.61 11.83 7.26
CA GLU A 82 -3.27 11.50 7.77
C GLU A 82 -2.93 10.00 7.59
N PHE A 83 -1.63 9.68 7.47
CA PHE A 83 -1.09 8.30 7.49
C PHE A 83 -0.52 7.98 8.87
N LEU A 84 -0.88 6.81 9.43
CA LEU A 84 -0.33 6.36 10.71
C LEU A 84 0.43 5.04 10.55
N PHE A 85 1.62 5.00 11.15
CA PHE A 85 2.53 3.85 11.15
C PHE A 85 2.65 3.31 12.57
N GLU A 86 2.45 2.01 12.77
CA GLU A 86 2.75 1.34 14.05
C GLU A 86 4.14 0.71 13.94
N TYR A 87 5.10 1.19 14.74
CA TYR A 87 6.50 0.71 14.79
C TYR A 87 6.63 -0.57 15.62
#